data_AF-A0A7Z9ITK3-F1
#
_entry.id   AF-A0A7Z9ITK3-F1
#
_cell.length_a   1.000
_cell.length_b   1.000
_cell.length_c   1.000
_cell.angle_alpha   90.00
_cell.angle_beta   90.00
_cell.angle_gamma   90.00
#
_symmetry.space_group_name_H-M   'P 1'
#
loop_
_entity.id
_entity.type
_entity.pdbx_description
1 polymer ?
#
loop_
_entity_poly.entity_id
_entity_poly.type
_entity_poly.pdbx_seq_one_letter_code
_entity_poly.pdbx_strand_id
1 'polypeptide(L)'
;MQISFTFPDPLFWVVLLISIIVFILSFIQIIRYARFKIIIWLRGLALFLVLILFLNPTMEIKKEESKSLAWQIFIDQSLSMTYYKQPSSSTYLSGVSSFVNRLKQAGVQLEVYSFGSRIDTVGNVENLTLNVGSTDIGHVFKKMEEDKQKSIAGAVIFTDGQVNQGPLPTS
;
A
#
# COMPACT_ATOMS: atom_id res chain seq x y z
N MET A 1 -9.84 -16.12 -4.95
CA MET A 1 -9.01 -17.05 -5.74
C MET A 1 -9.63 -17.12 -7.13
N GLN A 2 -8.96 -16.58 -8.14
CA GLN A 2 -9.41 -16.69 -9.53
C GLN A 2 -8.46 -17.66 -10.22
N ILE A 3 -9.02 -18.76 -10.74
CA ILE A 3 -8.27 -19.70 -11.59
C ILE A 3 -8.49 -19.22 -13.01
N SER A 4 -7.42 -18.76 -13.66
CA SER A 4 -7.41 -18.41 -15.07
C SER A 4 -6.69 -19.51 -15.85
N PHE A 5 -7.22 -19.82 -17.02
CA PHE A 5 -6.54 -20.67 -18.00
C PHE A 5 -6.01 -19.77 -19.11
N THR A 6 -4.82 -20.10 -19.60
CA THR A 6 -4.29 -19.45 -20.80
C THR A 6 -5.18 -19.84 -21.99
N PHE A 7 -5.53 -18.88 -22.85
CA PHE A 7 -6.29 -19.18 -24.07
C PHE A 7 -5.48 -20.12 -24.96
N PRO A 8 -5.96 -21.35 -25.27
CA PRO A 8 -5.18 -22.29 -26.06
C PRO A 8 -5.08 -21.85 -27.52
N ASP A 9 -3.88 -21.94 -28.10
CA ASP A 9 -3.61 -21.72 -29.53
C ASP A 9 -4.39 -22.73 -30.41
N PRO A 10 -4.87 -22.37 -31.62
CA PRO A 10 -5.41 -23.33 -32.59
C PRO A 10 -4.58 -24.62 -32.78
N LEU A 11 -3.24 -24.54 -32.73
CA LEU A 11 -2.34 -25.69 -32.80
C LEU A 11 -2.55 -26.69 -31.67
N PHE A 12 -2.90 -26.21 -30.46
CA PHE A 12 -3.19 -27.08 -29.32
C PHE A 12 -4.34 -28.04 -29.61
N TRP A 13 -5.42 -27.53 -30.23
CA TRP A 13 -6.59 -28.35 -30.58
C TRP A 13 -6.28 -29.42 -31.62
N VAL A 14 -5.41 -29.11 -32.59
CA VAL A 14 -4.94 -30.09 -33.59
C VAL A 14 -4.13 -31.20 -32.94
N VAL A 15 -3.17 -30.85 -32.07
CA VAL A 15 -2.35 -31.83 -31.34
C VAL A 15 -3.20 -32.69 -30.41
N LEU A 16 -4.17 -32.08 -29.71
CA LEU A 16 -5.13 -32.79 -28.85
C LEU A 16 -5.93 -33.83 -29.65
N LEU A 17 -6.45 -33.44 -30.81
CA LEU A 17 -7.25 -34.31 -31.67
C LEU A 17 -6.43 -35.50 -32.19
N ILE A 18 -5.20 -35.26 -32.67
CA ILE A 18 -4.29 -36.32 -33.11
C ILE A 18 -3.96 -37.27 -31.95
N SER A 19 -3.69 -36.72 -30.75
CA SER A 19 -3.38 -37.52 -29.57
C SER A 19 -4.53 -38.43 -29.14
N ILE A 20 -5.78 -37.95 -29.25
CA ILE A 20 -6.99 -38.76 -28.96
C ILE A 20 -7.14 -39.88 -29.98
N ILE A 21 -6.95 -39.60 -31.28
CA ILE A 21 -7.04 -40.62 -32.34
C ILE A 21 -6.00 -41.73 -32.11
N VAL A 22 -4.74 -41.36 -31.86
CA VAL A 22 -3.66 -42.32 -31.59
C VAL A 22 -3.96 -43.14 -30.34
N PHE A 23 -4.50 -42.51 -29.29
CA PHE A 23 -4.89 -43.22 -28.07
C PHE A 23 -6.01 -44.23 -28.32
N ILE A 24 -7.06 -43.88 -29.08
CA ILE A 24 -8.17 -44.78 -29.44
C ILE A 24 -7.66 -45.95 -30.29
N LEU A 25 -6.86 -45.70 -31.33
CA LEU A 25 -6.29 -46.75 -32.16
C LEU A 25 -5.41 -47.71 -31.36
N SER A 26 -4.57 -47.15 -30.48
CA SER A 26 -3.77 -47.95 -29.54
C SER A 26 -4.64 -48.76 -28.59
N PHE A 27 -5.78 -48.24 -28.14
CA PHE A 27 -6.68 -48.92 -27.22
C PHE A 27 -7.39 -50.11 -27.89
N ILE A 28 -7.91 -49.92 -29.11
CA ILE A 28 -8.55 -50.99 -29.90
C ILE A 28 -7.59 -52.14 -30.18
N GLN A 29 -6.31 -51.85 -30.43
CA GLN A 29 -5.30 -52.88 -30.70
C GLN A 29 -4.93 -53.70 -29.45
N ILE A 30 -4.97 -53.08 -28.26
CA ILE A 30 -4.48 -53.68 -27.00
C ILE A 30 -5.60 -54.33 -26.18
N ILE A 31 -6.88 -53.96 -26.40
CA ILE A 31 -8.02 -54.50 -25.63
C ILE A 31 -8.18 -56.01 -25.74
N ARG A 32 -7.63 -56.62 -26.80
CA ARG A 32 -7.61 -58.08 -27.02
C ARG A 32 -6.74 -58.83 -26.00
N TYR A 33 -5.90 -58.13 -25.24
CA TYR A 33 -4.91 -58.72 -24.35
C TYR A 33 -5.10 -58.19 -22.91
N ALA A 34 -5.81 -58.98 -22.08
CA ALA A 34 -6.18 -58.62 -20.72
C ALA A 34 -5.00 -58.28 -19.77
N ARG A 35 -3.77 -58.71 -20.12
CA ARG A 35 -2.56 -58.51 -19.32
C ARG A 35 -2.02 -57.06 -19.36
N PHE A 36 -2.44 -56.25 -20.33
CA PHE A 36 -1.88 -54.91 -20.54
C PHE A 36 -2.72 -53.75 -19.99
N LYS A 37 -3.74 -54.04 -19.16
CA LYS A 37 -4.60 -53.00 -18.54
C LYS A 37 -3.81 -51.93 -17.79
N ILE A 38 -2.74 -52.30 -17.08
CA ILE A 38 -1.89 -51.36 -16.33
C ILE A 38 -1.16 -50.37 -17.26
N ILE A 39 -0.74 -50.83 -18.45
CA ILE A 39 -0.01 -50.01 -19.43
C ILE A 39 -0.95 -48.97 -20.04
N ILE A 40 -2.19 -49.36 -20.31
CA ILE A 40 -3.23 -48.43 -20.80
C ILE A 40 -3.50 -47.33 -19.77
N TRP A 41 -3.64 -47.69 -18.50
CA TRP A 41 -3.81 -46.72 -17.42
C TRP A 41 -2.63 -45.75 -17.31
N LEU A 42 -1.40 -46.25 -17.36
CA LEU A 42 -0.20 -45.42 -17.31
C LEU A 42 -0.12 -44.45 -18.49
N ARG A 43 -0.51 -44.88 -19.70
CA ARG A 43 -0.59 -44.02 -20.88
C ARG A 43 -1.67 -42.94 -20.74
N GLY A 44 -2.85 -43.30 -20.23
CA GLY A 44 -3.92 -42.34 -19.96
C GLY A 44 -3.48 -41.27 -18.94
N LEU A 45 -2.80 -41.68 -17.87
CA LEU A 45 -2.24 -40.77 -16.88
C LEU A 45 -1.16 -39.85 -17.48
N ALA A 46 -0.27 -40.38 -18.32
CA ALA A 46 0.76 -39.58 -18.98
C ALA A 46 0.13 -38.51 -19.91
N LEU A 47 -0.87 -38.88 -20.71
CA LEU A 47 -1.59 -37.93 -21.56
C LEU A 47 -2.33 -36.87 -20.73
N PHE A 48 -2.93 -37.27 -19.61
CA PHE A 48 -3.59 -36.34 -18.69
C PHE A 48 -2.60 -35.33 -18.09
N LEU A 49 -1.41 -35.78 -17.69
CA LEU A 49 -0.36 -34.88 -17.18
C LEU A 49 0.14 -33.90 -18.25
N VAL A 50 0.33 -34.37 -19.49
CA VAL A 50 0.70 -33.50 -20.63
C VAL A 50 -0.38 -32.45 -20.88
N LEU A 51 -1.65 -32.82 -20.76
CA LEU A 51 -2.78 -31.91 -20.92
C LEU A 51 -2.75 -30.81 -19.84
N ILE A 52 -2.53 -31.17 -18.57
CA ILE A 52 -2.36 -30.18 -17.49
C ILE A 52 -1.19 -29.23 -17.79
N LEU A 53 -0.07 -29.78 -18.27
CA LEU A 53 1.13 -29.01 -18.57
C LEU A 53 0.92 -28.01 -19.72
N PHE A 54 0.13 -28.40 -20.73
CA PHE A 54 -0.24 -27.52 -21.84
C PHE A 54 -1.24 -26.44 -21.45
N LEU A 55 -2.22 -26.75 -20.59
CA LEU A 55 -3.16 -25.73 -20.11
C LEU A 55 -2.50 -24.68 -19.20
N ASN A 56 -1.34 -25.01 -18.63
CA ASN A 56 -0.53 -24.15 -17.77
C ASN A 56 -1.39 -23.31 -16.80
N PRO A 57 -2.08 -23.97 -15.85
CA PRO A 57 -3.03 -23.29 -14.98
C PRO A 57 -2.30 -22.26 -14.11
N THR A 58 -2.67 -20.99 -14.25
CA THR A 58 -2.14 -19.91 -13.42
C THR A 58 -3.09 -19.61 -12.28
N MET A 59 -2.57 -19.59 -11.05
CA MET A 59 -3.32 -19.21 -9.87
C MET A 59 -2.98 -17.77 -9.48
N GLU A 60 -3.90 -16.84 -9.72
CA GLU A 60 -3.75 -15.47 -9.23
C GLU A 60 -4.31 -15.34 -7.82
N ILE A 61 -3.42 -15.10 -6.85
CA ILE A 61 -3.79 -14.72 -5.49
C ILE A 61 -3.75 -13.21 -5.40
N LYS A 62 -4.89 -12.56 -5.64
CA LYS A 62 -5.06 -11.13 -5.37
C LYS A 62 -5.17 -10.96 -3.85
N LYS A 63 -4.14 -10.41 -3.22
CA LYS A 63 -4.18 -9.94 -1.83
C LYS A 63 -4.45 -8.44 -1.83
N GLU A 64 -5.55 -8.03 -1.23
CA GLU A 64 -5.78 -6.62 -0.90
C GLU A 64 -5.14 -6.37 0.47
N GLU A 65 -3.98 -5.71 0.49
CA GLU A 65 -3.41 -5.19 1.73
C GLU A 65 -3.87 -3.74 1.92
N SER A 66 -4.77 -3.52 2.87
CA SER A 66 -5.12 -2.16 3.31
C SER A 66 -4.02 -1.65 4.24
N LYS A 67 -3.01 -0.99 3.65
CA LYS A 67 -2.00 -0.29 4.45
C LYS A 67 -2.62 0.98 5.01
N SER A 68 -2.83 1.04 6.32
CA SER A 68 -3.28 2.29 6.93
C SER A 68 -2.15 3.30 6.89
N LEU A 69 -2.40 4.44 6.25
CA LEU A 69 -1.43 5.51 6.09
C LEU A 69 -1.74 6.62 7.09
N ALA A 70 -0.79 6.96 7.95
CA ALA A 70 -0.95 8.02 8.95
C ALA A 70 -0.73 9.40 8.30
N TRP A 71 -1.52 10.40 8.69
CA TRP A 71 -1.28 11.80 8.36
C TRP A 71 -0.53 12.48 9.49
N GLN A 72 0.52 13.23 9.13
CA GLN A 72 1.29 14.00 10.10
C GLN A 72 0.81 15.45 10.13
N ILE A 73 0.55 15.98 11.32
CA ILE A 73 0.09 17.35 11.51
C ILE A 73 1.15 18.09 12.32
N PHE A 74 1.72 19.14 11.73
CA PHE A 74 2.74 19.97 12.36
C PHE A 74 2.17 21.34 12.68
N ILE A 75 2.29 21.75 13.94
CA ILE A 75 1.74 23.01 14.46
C ILE A 75 2.89 23.90 14.90
N ASP A 76 3.02 25.06 14.27
CA ASP A 76 4.02 26.06 14.62
C ASP A 76 3.70 26.68 15.99
N GLN A 77 4.69 26.64 16.89
CA GLN A 77 4.64 27.19 18.24
C GLN A 77 5.42 28.51 18.40
N SER A 78 5.89 29.08 17.29
CA SER A 78 6.67 30.30 17.31
C SER A 78 5.89 31.49 17.88
N LEU A 79 6.62 32.45 18.45
CA LEU A 79 6.08 33.72 18.93
C LEU A 79 5.43 34.52 17.79
N SER A 80 5.87 34.34 16.55
CA SER A 80 5.29 35.05 15.41
C SER A 80 3.82 34.70 15.18
N MET A 81 3.42 33.47 15.52
CA MET A 81 2.02 33.05 15.54
C MET A 81 1.14 33.84 16.52
N THR A 82 1.72 34.48 17.55
CA THR A 82 0.98 35.27 18.55
C THR A 82 0.88 36.76 18.23
N TYR A 83 1.69 37.27 17.30
CA TYR A 83 1.74 38.71 17.03
C TYR A 83 0.53 39.23 16.26
N TYR A 84 -0.23 38.35 15.61
CA TYR A 84 -1.45 38.75 14.89
C TYR A 84 -2.63 38.94 15.86
N LYS A 85 -3.30 40.09 15.76
CA LYS A 85 -4.49 40.41 16.60
C LYS A 85 -5.73 39.61 16.23
N GLN A 86 -5.83 39.15 14.98
CA GLN A 86 -6.92 38.31 14.48
C GLN A 86 -6.36 37.31 13.45
N PRO A 87 -6.63 35.99 13.61
CA PRO A 87 -7.24 35.36 14.78
C PRO A 87 -6.34 35.49 16.03
N SER A 88 -6.93 35.49 17.23
CA SER A 88 -6.13 35.37 18.46
C SER A 88 -5.46 34.00 18.53
N SER A 89 -4.39 33.88 19.30
CA SER A 89 -3.70 32.60 19.54
C SER A 89 -4.65 31.48 19.99
N SER A 90 -5.61 31.79 20.86
CA SER A 90 -6.60 30.82 21.32
C SER A 90 -7.57 30.41 20.21
N THR A 91 -8.05 31.36 19.40
CA THR A 91 -8.92 31.05 18.24
C THR A 91 -8.18 30.23 17.19
N TYR A 92 -6.90 30.51 16.95
CA TYR A 92 -6.06 29.69 16.07
C TYR A 92 -5.96 28.25 16.58
N LEU A 93 -5.60 28.05 17.86
CA LEU A 93 -5.47 26.71 18.44
C LEU A 93 -6.82 25.96 18.47
N SER A 94 -7.93 26.64 18.75
CA SER A 94 -9.27 26.05 18.66
C SER A 94 -9.63 25.66 17.22
N GLY A 95 -9.23 26.47 16.23
CA GLY A 95 -9.39 26.16 14.81
C GLY A 95 -8.64 24.89 14.43
N VAL A 96 -7.36 24.80 14.79
CA VAL A 96 -6.53 23.60 14.55
C VAL A 96 -7.06 22.39 15.30
N SER A 97 -7.46 22.54 16.57
CA SER A 97 -8.11 21.49 17.37
C SER A 97 -9.37 20.95 16.67
N SER A 98 -10.22 21.84 16.17
CA SER A 98 -11.45 21.46 15.44
C SER A 98 -11.14 20.69 14.15
N PHE A 99 -10.09 21.09 13.42
CA PHE A 99 -9.63 20.40 12.21
C PHE A 99 -9.12 18.99 12.53
N VAL A 100 -8.24 18.86 13.53
CA VAL A 100 -7.71 17.57 14.00
C VAL A 100 -8.85 16.65 14.45
N ASN A 101 -9.81 17.18 15.21
CA ASN A 101 -10.94 16.39 15.71
C ASN A 101 -11.86 15.90 14.59
N ARG A 102 -12.12 16.72 13.56
CA ARG A 102 -12.87 16.30 12.37
C ARG A 102 -12.18 15.15 11.62
N LEU A 103 -10.87 15.22 11.47
CA LEU A 103 -10.09 14.15 10.82
C LEU A 103 -10.09 12.86 11.65
N LYS A 104 -9.95 12.95 12.97
CA LYS A 104 -10.07 11.78 13.87
C LYS A 104 -11.46 11.14 13.77
N GLN A 105 -12.52 11.95 13.75
CA GLN A 105 -13.90 11.46 13.60
C GLN A 105 -14.16 10.78 12.26
N ALA A 106 -13.46 11.19 11.20
CA ALA A 106 -13.49 10.53 9.89
C ALA A 106 -12.70 9.21 9.84
N GLY A 107 -12.08 8.78 10.94
CA GLY A 107 -11.31 7.54 11.01
C GLY A 107 -9.89 7.64 10.44
N VAL A 108 -9.38 8.86 10.22
CA VAL A 108 -8.02 9.08 9.73
C VAL A 108 -7.03 8.87 10.87
N GLN A 109 -5.99 8.06 10.66
CA GLN A 109 -4.88 7.93 11.61
C GLN A 109 -4.03 9.20 11.57
N LEU A 110 -3.86 9.87 12.71
CA LEU A 110 -3.14 11.14 12.82
C LEU A 110 -1.99 11.06 13.82
N GLU A 111 -0.86 11.61 13.45
CA GLU A 111 0.26 11.93 14.33
C GLU A 111 0.37 13.45 14.43
N VAL A 112 0.20 14.01 15.62
CA VAL A 112 0.19 15.47 15.82
C VAL A 112 1.46 15.89 16.55
N TYR A 113 2.16 16.85 15.96
CA TYR A 113 3.42 17.40 16.42
C TYR A 113 3.34 18.92 16.50
N SER A 114 4.10 19.48 17.42
CA SER A 114 4.40 20.90 17.46
C SER A 114 5.86 21.14 17.13
N PHE A 115 6.15 22.26 16.48
CA PHE A 115 7.52 22.62 16.11
C PHE A 115 7.82 24.09 16.38
N GLY A 116 9.10 24.37 16.64
CA GLY A 116 9.65 25.71 16.86
C GLY A 116 11.18 25.62 16.81
N SER A 117 11.84 25.48 17.96
CA SER A 117 13.27 25.13 18.04
C SER A 117 13.54 23.62 18.10
N ARG A 118 12.47 22.83 18.25
CA ARG A 118 12.49 21.36 18.30
C ARG A 118 11.11 20.82 17.91
N ILE A 119 11.00 19.50 17.72
CA ILE A 119 9.72 18.82 17.54
C ILE A 119 9.29 18.14 18.84
N ASP A 120 8.03 18.35 19.21
CA ASP A 120 7.38 17.70 20.36
C ASP A 120 6.06 17.05 19.93
N THR A 121 5.68 15.93 20.56
CA THR A 121 4.38 15.27 20.30
C THR A 121 3.26 15.97 21.05
N VAL A 122 2.13 16.20 20.39
CA VAL A 122 0.98 16.93 20.94
C VAL A 122 -0.15 15.97 21.28
N GLY A 123 -0.49 15.87 22.57
CA GLY A 123 -1.70 15.17 23.02
C GLY A 123 -2.96 15.99 22.84
N ASN A 124 -2.94 17.25 23.29
CA ASN A 124 -4.05 18.20 23.16
C ASN A 124 -3.54 19.52 22.57
N VAL A 125 -4.10 19.91 21.42
CA VAL A 125 -3.75 21.13 20.68
C VAL A 125 -4.09 22.41 21.46
N GLU A 126 -5.18 22.40 22.23
CA GLU A 126 -5.65 23.59 22.95
C GLU A 126 -4.73 23.99 24.10
N ASN A 127 -3.91 23.04 24.59
CA ASN A 127 -2.96 23.27 25.68
C ASN A 127 -1.60 23.77 25.16
N LEU A 128 -1.42 23.94 23.85
CA LEU A 128 -0.15 24.40 23.30
C LEU A 128 0.08 25.88 23.64
N THR A 129 1.29 26.19 24.10
CA THR A 129 1.74 27.57 24.29
C THR A 129 2.58 28.01 23.10
N LEU A 130 2.21 29.12 22.47
CA LEU A 130 2.93 29.72 21.35
C LEU A 130 3.97 30.71 21.87
N ASN A 131 5.10 30.21 22.39
CA ASN A 131 6.11 31.02 23.06
C ASN A 131 7.54 30.76 22.59
N VAL A 132 7.72 30.05 21.48
CA VAL A 132 9.04 29.65 21.00
C VAL A 132 9.64 30.75 20.13
N GLY A 133 10.91 31.10 20.33
CA GLY A 133 11.54 32.20 19.59
C GLY A 133 11.87 31.90 18.13
N SER A 134 11.68 30.66 17.68
CA SER A 134 12.08 30.22 16.35
C SER A 134 11.01 29.42 15.63
N THR A 135 11.10 29.44 14.31
CA THR A 135 10.30 28.67 13.35
C THR A 135 11.27 27.87 12.48
N ASP A 136 11.69 26.69 12.98
CA ASP A 136 12.59 25.78 12.26
C ASP A 136 11.80 24.71 11.50
N ILE A 137 11.58 24.96 10.21
CA ILE A 137 10.91 23.99 9.32
C ILE A 137 11.83 22.81 8.94
N GLY A 138 13.15 22.95 9.12
CA GLY A 138 14.12 21.89 8.92
C GLY A 138 13.85 20.68 9.80
N HIS A 139 13.44 20.92 11.05
CA HIS A 139 13.02 19.84 11.94
C HIS A 139 11.81 19.08 11.38
N VAL A 140 10.83 19.77 10.78
CA VAL A 140 9.64 19.14 10.17
C VAL A 140 10.06 18.19 9.04
N PHE A 141 10.91 18.67 8.12
CA PHE A 141 11.39 17.84 7.01
C PHE A 141 12.25 16.67 7.48
N LYS A 142 13.11 16.88 8.48
CA LYS A 142 13.91 15.80 9.08
C LYS A 142 13.02 14.73 9.69
N LYS A 143 11.96 15.13 10.40
CA LYS A 143 10.99 14.20 11.00
C LYS A 143 10.24 13.41 9.93
N MET A 144 9.79 14.06 8.87
CA MET A 144 9.17 13.39 7.72
C MET A 144 10.12 12.42 7.03
N GLU A 145 11.41 12.74 6.96
CA GLU A 145 12.45 11.87 6.40
C GLU A 145 12.72 10.64 7.29
N GLU A 146 12.84 10.82 8.60
CA GLU A 146 12.94 9.73 9.57
C GLU A 146 11.72 8.81 9.50
N ASP A 147 10.53 9.38 9.30
CA ASP A 147 9.29 8.63 9.18
C ASP A 147 9.00 8.14 7.75
N LYS A 148 9.86 8.36 6.73
CA LYS A 148 9.67 7.82 5.35
C LYS A 148 9.49 6.30 5.33
N GLN A 149 10.07 5.59 6.30
CA GLN A 149 9.90 4.14 6.42
C GLN A 149 8.54 3.75 7.01
N LYS A 150 7.91 4.65 7.76
CA LYS A 150 6.52 4.52 8.18
C LYS A 150 5.65 5.00 7.03
N SER A 151 4.57 4.29 6.77
CA SER A 151 3.72 4.58 5.62
C SER A 151 2.90 5.84 5.90
N ILE A 152 3.42 7.00 5.49
CA ILE A 152 2.79 8.31 5.64
C ILE A 152 1.87 8.59 4.45
N ALA A 153 0.64 9.07 4.72
CA ALA A 153 -0.29 9.51 3.68
C ALA A 153 0.06 10.90 3.15
N GLY A 154 0.55 11.76 4.04
CA GLY A 154 0.81 13.17 3.79
C GLY A 154 1.04 13.93 5.08
N ALA A 155 1.43 15.19 4.94
CA ALA A 155 1.62 16.10 6.07
C ALA A 155 0.84 17.40 5.87
N VAL A 156 0.33 17.95 6.97
CA VAL A 156 -0.30 19.27 7.05
C VAL A 156 0.52 20.12 8.01
N ILE A 157 0.94 21.30 7.56
CA ILE A 157 1.76 22.23 8.35
C ILE A 157 0.93 23.50 8.58
N PHE A 158 0.75 23.86 9.85
CA PHE A 158 0.14 25.13 10.25
C PHE A 158 1.24 26.08 10.73
N THR A 159 1.46 27.16 9.98
CA THR A 159 2.48 28.20 10.24
C THR A 159 2.06 29.52 9.60
N ASP A 160 2.60 30.63 10.08
CA ASP A 160 2.48 31.95 9.44
C ASP A 160 3.47 32.15 8.28
N GLY A 161 4.34 31.16 8.03
CA GLY A 161 5.31 31.15 6.93
C GLY A 161 6.57 31.95 7.19
N GLN A 162 6.76 32.51 8.40
CA GLN A 162 7.97 33.28 8.76
C GLN A 162 9.09 32.36 9.26
N VAL A 163 9.61 31.52 8.36
CA VAL A 163 10.72 30.61 8.67
C VAL A 163 11.98 31.42 8.97
N ASN A 164 12.54 31.26 10.17
CA ASN A 164 13.73 31.99 10.62
C ASN A 164 14.90 31.08 11.03
N GLN A 165 14.68 29.76 11.03
CA GLN A 165 15.70 28.73 11.24
C GLN A 165 15.45 27.55 10.30
N GLY A 166 16.50 26.79 10.04
CA GLY A 166 16.45 25.60 9.18
C GLY A 166 17.72 25.45 8.34
N PRO A 167 17.94 24.25 7.76
CA PRO A 167 19.07 24.02 6.89
C PRO A 167 18.97 24.93 5.66
N LEU A 168 20.10 25.57 5.32
CA LEU A 168 20.24 26.26 4.05
C LEU A 168 19.92 25.28 2.92
N PRO A 169 19.14 25.67 1.88
CA PRO A 169 18.94 24.81 0.74
C PRO A 169 20.31 24.47 0.15
N THR A 170 20.68 23.19 0.20
CA THR A 170 21.88 22.70 -0.45
C THR A 170 21.65 22.77 -1.96
N SER A 171 22.38 23.67 -2.61
CA SER A 171 22.48 23.82 -4.06
C SER A 171 23.03 22.58 -4.74
#